data_AF-A0A642UIU0-F1
#
_entry.id   AF-A0A642UIU0-F1
#
_cell.length_a   1.000
_cell.length_b   1.000
_cell.length_c   1.000
_cell.angle_alpha   90.00
_cell.angle_beta   90.00
_cell.angle_gamma   90.00
#
_symmetry.space_group_name_H-M   'P 1'
#
loop_
_entity.id
_entity.type
_entity.pdbx_description
1 polymer ?
#
loop_
_entity_poly.entity_id
_entity_poly.type
_entity_poly.pdbx_seq_one_letter_code
_entity_poly.pdbx_strand_id
1 'polypeptide(L)'
;MECQPPKYKAEDEEEALPEYSLECTVEESFHRDSRKAQTLSLEFKENIVDLAFGLGDIVRGKLCVCPLDEDIVSQGIGIEVILYECYKGKLVHQTTVCNYVIPLEAYPENLRFCYGYTYRFPFSMLIPIHLSDGSLLPPSFNESNLYYVRARLVKDNNRIIEAYEDIVVIPAYGGEELGVGNEKEIFRTCKQLECSAGLFKKAKYGLLALEIPGPLVFIVSSWNASLVPVRVHFDPVEKRHQHLPPEIHTISYKLRSHTTVSGNQVKTILQQQQIDFEKLQWNIPKPDGYFEALAQLPITLPFGDLSYIPTFYSKLTSRTYSIEVTVTTKNHGDITLAAPVVILYDPLRVHEFPRTKRDDSKIPKAIRLPHAPNPTSIDSMVMSSVLRS
;
A
#
# COMPACT_ATOMS: atom_id res chain seq x y z
N MET A 1 11.66 -10.29 -26.79
CA MET A 1 12.53 -10.55 -25.63
C MET A 1 11.61 -11.10 -24.56
N GLU A 2 11.69 -12.41 -24.29
CA GLU A 2 10.95 -13.01 -23.18
C GLU A 2 11.58 -12.48 -21.89
N CYS A 3 10.82 -11.72 -21.12
CA CYS A 3 11.17 -11.43 -19.72
C CYS A 3 11.08 -12.74 -18.97
N GLN A 4 12.21 -13.45 -18.84
CA GLN A 4 12.32 -14.49 -17.83
C GLN A 4 12.24 -13.81 -16.46
N PRO A 5 11.41 -14.29 -15.53
CA PRO A 5 11.42 -13.79 -14.17
C PRO A 5 12.84 -13.89 -13.60
N PRO A 6 13.27 -12.93 -12.77
CA PRO A 6 14.59 -13.00 -12.15
C PRO A 6 14.75 -14.38 -11.50
N LYS A 7 15.84 -15.08 -11.87
CA LYS A 7 16.25 -16.29 -11.17
C LYS A 7 16.59 -15.88 -9.74
N TYR A 8 15.65 -16.09 -8.82
CA TYR A 8 15.96 -16.07 -7.40
C TYR A 8 17.10 -17.05 -7.17
N LYS A 9 18.21 -16.57 -6.61
CA LYS A 9 19.23 -17.45 -6.06
C LYS A 9 18.61 -18.16 -4.85
N ALA A 10 17.95 -19.28 -5.08
CA ALA A 10 17.33 -20.09 -4.04
C ALA A 10 18.35 -20.98 -3.30
N GLU A 11 19.65 -20.64 -3.31
CA GLU A 11 20.71 -21.52 -2.78
C GLU A 11 21.66 -20.84 -1.78
N ASP A 12 21.53 -19.54 -1.52
CA ASP A 12 22.27 -18.89 -0.44
C ASP A 12 21.39 -18.93 0.82
N GLU A 13 21.42 -20.08 1.52
CA GLU A 13 20.81 -20.37 2.82
C GLU A 13 19.30 -20.09 2.86
N GLU A 14 18.46 -21.13 3.02
CA GLU A 14 17.19 -20.92 3.70
C GLU A 14 17.55 -20.27 5.03
N GLU A 15 17.44 -18.93 5.12
CA GLU A 15 17.59 -18.17 6.34
C GLU A 15 16.37 -18.57 7.16
N ALA A 16 16.45 -19.79 7.73
CA ALA A 16 15.46 -20.34 8.62
C ALA A 16 15.15 -19.21 9.58
N LEU A 17 13.86 -18.85 9.67
CA LEU A 17 13.41 -17.86 10.64
C LEU A 17 14.19 -18.14 11.92
N PRO A 18 15.00 -17.18 12.42
CA PRO A 18 15.94 -17.46 13.49
C PRO A 18 15.14 -18.18 14.56
N GLU A 19 15.58 -19.40 14.93
CA GLU A 19 14.87 -20.20 15.93
C GLU A 19 14.48 -19.26 17.04
N TYR A 20 13.19 -19.20 17.37
CA TYR A 20 12.68 -18.35 18.42
C TYR A 20 13.51 -18.62 19.66
N SER A 21 14.47 -17.74 19.94
CA SER A 21 15.47 -18.09 20.93
C SER A 21 14.76 -18.03 22.28
N LEU A 22 14.78 -19.14 23.01
CA LEU A 22 14.28 -19.22 24.37
C LEU A 22 15.12 -18.36 25.34
N GLU A 23 16.20 -17.76 24.84
CA GLU A 23 17.11 -16.90 25.59
C GLU A 23 16.45 -15.55 25.92
N CYS A 24 15.99 -15.42 27.17
CA CYS A 24 15.74 -14.13 27.79
C CYS A 24 17.04 -13.61 28.40
N THR A 25 17.50 -12.42 27.99
CA THR A 25 18.65 -11.78 28.65
C THR A 25 18.17 -10.92 29.80
N VAL A 26 18.77 -11.10 30.98
CA VAL A 26 18.42 -10.35 32.19
C VAL A 26 19.60 -9.47 32.59
N GLU A 27 19.35 -8.19 32.78
CA GLU A 27 20.36 -7.20 33.19
C GLU A 27 19.86 -6.42 34.40
N GLU A 28 20.75 -6.10 35.34
CA GLU A 28 20.45 -5.15 36.40
C GLU A 28 20.22 -3.76 35.81
N SER A 29 19.10 -3.13 36.17
CA SER A 29 18.72 -1.82 35.67
C SER A 29 18.56 -0.84 36.82
N PHE A 30 19.56 0.02 36.99
CA PHE A 30 19.48 1.15 37.90
C PHE A 30 18.84 2.33 37.18
N HIS A 31 17.50 2.41 37.19
CA HIS A 31 16.80 3.56 36.63
C HIS A 31 17.06 4.83 37.47
N ARG A 32 18.16 5.52 37.17
CA ARG A 32 18.45 6.85 37.75
C ARG A 32 17.51 7.95 37.24
N ASP A 33 16.81 7.70 36.13
CA ASP A 33 15.94 8.68 35.48
C ASP A 33 14.55 8.08 35.19
N SER A 34 13.73 7.98 36.24
CA SER A 34 12.41 7.31 36.23
C SER A 34 11.39 7.95 35.30
N ARG A 35 11.60 9.19 34.83
CA ARG A 35 10.60 9.94 34.06
C ARG A 35 10.34 9.41 32.64
N LYS A 36 11.24 8.59 32.10
CA LYS A 36 11.11 8.00 30.75
C LYS A 36 11.06 6.48 30.74
N ALA A 37 11.26 5.86 31.90
CA ALA A 37 11.23 4.40 31.98
C ALA A 37 9.79 3.91 31.73
N GLN A 38 9.65 2.92 30.86
CA GLN A 38 8.38 2.26 30.58
C GLN A 38 8.47 0.82 31.07
N THR A 39 7.39 0.31 31.63
CA THR A 39 7.35 -1.08 32.09
C THR A 39 7.47 -2.09 30.94
N LEU A 40 6.98 -1.70 29.77
CA LEU A 40 7.02 -2.49 28.56
C LEU A 40 7.45 -1.59 27.41
N SER A 41 8.45 -2.01 26.63
CA SER A 41 8.89 -1.27 25.45
C SER A 41 9.40 -2.21 24.37
N LEU A 42 9.37 -1.77 23.11
CA LEU A 42 9.91 -2.49 21.97
C LEU A 42 11.22 -1.81 21.55
N GLU A 43 12.27 -2.60 21.35
CA GLU A 43 13.57 -2.16 20.84
C GLU A 43 13.83 -2.82 19.50
N PHE A 44 14.11 -2.05 18.46
CA PHE A 44 14.43 -2.58 17.13
C PHE A 44 15.92 -2.39 16.86
N LYS A 45 16.55 -3.38 16.19
CA LYS A 45 18.00 -3.36 15.91
C LYS A 45 18.38 -2.20 14.99
N GLU A 46 17.50 -1.91 14.05
CA GLU A 46 17.57 -0.78 13.15
C GLU A 46 16.52 0.23 13.54
N ASN A 47 16.71 1.48 13.11
CA ASN A 47 15.69 2.49 13.31
C ASN A 47 14.48 2.12 12.46
N ILE A 48 13.53 1.37 13.04
CA ILE A 48 12.39 0.82 12.31
C ILE A 48 11.54 1.92 11.68
N VAL A 49 11.64 3.14 12.22
CA VAL A 49 10.99 4.32 11.64
C VAL A 49 11.56 4.75 10.29
N ASP A 50 12.69 4.20 9.85
CA ASP A 50 13.28 4.48 8.54
C ASP A 50 13.05 3.31 7.56
N LEU A 51 12.46 2.20 8.02
CA LEU A 51 12.25 1.00 7.22
C LEU A 51 10.80 0.90 6.72
N ALA A 52 10.67 0.43 5.48
CA ALA A 52 9.45 -0.11 4.91
C ALA A 52 9.59 -1.62 4.73
N PHE A 53 8.53 -2.33 5.08
CA PHE A 53 8.44 -3.79 5.02
C PHE A 53 7.54 -4.22 3.87
N GLY A 54 8.06 -5.07 2.99
CA GLY A 54 7.33 -5.80 1.96
C GLY A 54 6.66 -7.07 2.49
N LEU A 55 6.05 -7.81 1.58
CA LEU A 55 5.51 -9.14 1.86
C LEU A 55 6.66 -10.14 2.01
N GLY A 56 6.63 -10.97 3.04
CA GLY A 56 7.71 -11.92 3.33
C GLY A 56 8.88 -11.31 4.11
N ASP A 57 8.88 -10.00 4.37
CA ASP A 57 9.89 -9.40 5.22
C ASP A 57 9.73 -9.82 6.69
N ILE A 58 10.83 -9.80 7.43
CA ILE A 58 10.86 -10.18 8.84
C ILE A 58 11.05 -8.93 9.70
N VAL A 59 10.07 -8.63 10.54
CA VAL A 59 10.18 -7.61 11.60
C VAL A 59 10.94 -8.23 12.77
N ARG A 60 12.16 -7.75 13.04
CA ARG A 60 13.05 -8.25 14.12
C ARG A 60 13.23 -7.19 15.21
N GLY A 61 13.15 -7.59 16.47
CA GLY A 61 13.36 -6.69 17.60
C GLY A 61 13.56 -7.43 18.91
N LYS A 62 13.50 -6.68 20.01
CA LYS A 62 13.49 -7.15 21.38
C LYS A 62 12.33 -6.51 22.12
N LEU A 63 11.62 -7.31 22.88
CA LEU A 63 10.68 -6.82 23.87
C LEU A 63 11.40 -6.64 25.19
N CYS A 64 11.28 -5.47 25.80
CA CYS A 64 11.84 -5.17 27.10
C CYS A 64 10.74 -5.09 28.14
N VAL A 65 10.86 -5.88 29.21
CA VAL A 65 10.03 -5.80 30.41
C VAL A 65 10.88 -5.25 31.54
N CYS A 66 10.48 -4.12 32.10
CA CYS A 66 11.22 -3.47 33.17
C CYS A 66 10.27 -3.03 34.31
N PRO A 67 10.09 -3.85 35.35
CA PRO A 67 9.25 -3.49 36.49
C PRO A 67 9.78 -2.21 37.18
N LEU A 68 8.92 -1.19 37.30
CA LEU A 68 9.34 0.16 37.73
C LEU A 68 9.15 0.44 39.22
N ASP A 69 8.19 -0.23 39.86
CA ASP A 69 7.81 0.06 41.25
C ASP A 69 7.72 -1.22 42.11
N GLU A 70 7.37 -2.35 41.50
CA GLU A 70 7.13 -3.63 42.16
C GLU A 70 7.42 -4.77 41.20
N ASP A 71 7.60 -5.99 41.74
CA ASP A 71 7.66 -7.20 40.94
C ASP A 71 6.37 -7.40 40.13
N ILE A 72 6.49 -8.00 38.95
CA ILE A 72 5.33 -8.33 38.11
C ILE A 72 5.25 -9.84 37.95
N VAL A 73 4.15 -10.43 38.43
CA VAL A 73 3.79 -11.81 38.08
C VAL A 73 2.97 -11.78 36.80
N SER A 74 3.48 -12.44 35.76
CA SER A 74 2.85 -12.46 34.44
C SER A 74 2.11 -13.77 34.19
N GLN A 75 0.98 -13.68 33.51
CA GLN A 75 0.26 -14.83 32.95
C GLN A 75 0.67 -15.09 31.49
N GLY A 76 1.27 -14.11 30.82
CA GLY A 76 1.64 -14.25 29.43
C GLY A 76 2.05 -12.93 28.77
N ILE A 77 2.79 -13.08 27.68
CA ILE A 77 3.32 -12.02 26.84
C ILE A 77 3.07 -12.39 25.38
N GLY A 78 2.45 -11.46 24.65
CA GLY A 78 2.22 -11.56 23.22
C GLY A 78 2.78 -10.36 22.48
N ILE A 79 3.22 -10.58 21.25
CA ILE A 79 3.66 -9.58 20.30
C ILE A 79 2.83 -9.78 19.02
N GLU A 80 2.28 -8.71 18.46
CA GLU A 80 1.37 -8.78 17.33
C GLU A 80 1.73 -7.69 16.32
N VAL A 81 1.67 -7.99 15.03
CA VAL A 81 1.55 -6.97 14.00
C VAL A 81 0.08 -6.73 13.76
N ILE A 82 -0.34 -5.48 13.76
CA ILE A 82 -1.75 -5.10 13.69
C ILE A 82 -1.94 -4.06 12.60
N LEU A 83 -2.95 -4.27 11.77
CA LEU A 83 -3.46 -3.32 10.80
C LEU A 83 -4.66 -2.59 11.40
N TYR A 84 -4.58 -1.27 11.47
CA TYR A 84 -5.68 -0.37 11.74
C TYR A 84 -6.15 0.28 10.45
N GLU A 85 -7.39 0.01 10.07
CA GLU A 85 -8.06 0.72 8.98
C GLU A 85 -8.95 1.82 9.56
N CYS A 86 -8.72 3.04 9.09
CA CYS A 86 -9.26 4.27 9.64
C CYS A 86 -9.97 5.06 8.54
N TYR A 87 -11.09 5.71 8.91
CA TYR A 87 -11.82 6.59 8.01
C TYR A 87 -12.09 7.94 8.69
N LYS A 88 -11.67 9.03 8.02
CA LYS A 88 -11.75 10.41 8.58
C LYS A 88 -11.16 10.48 9.99
N GLY A 89 -10.06 9.78 10.18
CA GLY A 89 -9.36 9.70 11.44
C GLY A 89 -10.04 8.89 12.54
N LYS A 90 -11.05 8.08 12.24
CA LYS A 90 -11.63 7.16 13.22
C LYS A 90 -11.23 5.74 12.89
N LEU A 91 -10.80 4.97 13.88
CA LEU A 91 -10.59 3.53 13.74
C LEU A 91 -11.93 2.89 13.37
N VAL A 92 -11.97 2.19 12.25
CA VAL A 92 -13.16 1.46 11.77
C VAL A 92 -12.95 -0.03 11.87
N HIS A 93 -11.76 -0.51 11.50
CA HIS A 93 -11.43 -1.91 11.52
C HIS A 93 -10.03 -2.13 12.09
N GLN A 94 -9.87 -3.23 12.83
CA GLN A 94 -8.60 -3.68 13.39
C GLN A 94 -8.45 -5.15 13.06
N THR A 95 -7.29 -5.50 12.49
CA THR A 95 -6.95 -6.88 12.13
C THR A 95 -5.58 -7.23 12.67
N THR A 96 -5.46 -8.34 13.39
CA THR A 96 -4.16 -8.93 13.71
C THR A 96 -3.62 -9.57 12.44
N VAL A 97 -2.48 -9.05 11.97
CA VAL A 97 -1.79 -9.50 10.75
C VAL A 97 -1.02 -10.78 11.04
N CYS A 98 -0.21 -10.77 12.10
CA CYS A 98 0.47 -11.93 12.63
C CYS A 98 0.68 -11.76 14.14
N ASN A 99 0.88 -12.87 14.85
CA ASN A 99 1.09 -12.89 16.28
C ASN A 99 2.20 -13.86 16.67
N TYR A 100 2.89 -13.52 17.75
CA TYR A 100 3.91 -14.32 18.40
C TYR A 100 3.66 -14.31 19.90
N VAL A 101 3.60 -15.47 20.52
CA VAL A 101 3.46 -15.62 21.98
C VAL A 101 4.80 -16.08 22.51
N ILE A 102 5.33 -15.37 23.50
CA ILE A 102 6.60 -15.74 24.12
C ILE A 102 6.39 -17.08 24.85
N PRO A 103 7.18 -18.13 24.54
CA PRO A 103 7.09 -19.42 25.21
C PRO A 103 7.34 -19.30 26.71
N LEU A 104 6.63 -20.09 27.52
CA LEU A 104 6.75 -20.04 29.00
C LEU A 104 8.16 -20.38 29.48
N GLU A 105 8.90 -21.18 28.70
CA GLU A 105 10.27 -21.59 28.96
C GLU A 105 11.27 -20.42 28.92
N ALA A 106 10.93 -19.32 28.21
CA ALA A 106 11.76 -18.13 28.16
C ALA A 106 11.57 -17.20 29.38
N TYR A 107 10.55 -17.45 30.22
CA TYR A 107 10.22 -16.57 31.35
C TYR A 107 11.19 -16.77 32.50
N PRO A 108 11.39 -15.73 33.35
CA PRO A 108 12.05 -15.93 34.62
C PRO A 108 11.29 -16.93 35.52
N GLU A 109 11.99 -17.46 36.52
CA GLU A 109 11.42 -18.42 37.47
C GLU A 109 10.10 -17.92 38.06
N ASN A 110 9.11 -18.82 38.15
CA ASN A 110 7.76 -18.52 38.66
C ASN A 110 7.02 -17.41 37.90
N LEU A 111 7.39 -17.13 36.64
CA LEU A 111 6.79 -16.08 35.80
C LEU A 111 6.87 -14.68 36.44
N ARG A 112 7.88 -14.46 37.29
CA ARG A 112 8.05 -13.23 38.07
C ARG A 112 9.18 -12.37 37.52
N PHE A 113 8.82 -11.18 37.06
CA PHE A 113 9.75 -10.12 36.70
C PHE A 113 10.07 -9.29 37.95
N CYS A 114 11.31 -9.38 38.43
CA CYS A 114 11.75 -8.71 39.65
C CYS A 114 12.04 -7.22 39.40
N TYR A 115 11.68 -6.38 40.37
CA TYR A 115 12.08 -4.98 40.39
C TYR A 115 13.61 -4.82 40.37
N GLY A 116 14.10 -3.82 39.63
CA GLY A 116 15.53 -3.54 39.48
C GLY A 116 16.23 -4.32 38.37
N TYR A 117 15.49 -5.10 37.58
CA TYR A 117 15.99 -5.83 36.43
C TYR A 117 15.24 -5.47 35.15
N THR A 118 15.96 -5.50 34.03
CA THR A 118 15.38 -5.47 32.68
C THR A 118 15.49 -6.84 32.04
N TYR A 119 14.37 -7.35 31.56
CA TYR A 119 14.25 -8.62 30.87
C TYR A 119 14.05 -8.34 29.39
N ARG A 120 14.87 -8.93 28.52
CA ARG A 120 14.77 -8.75 27.08
C ARG A 120 14.51 -10.05 26.36
N PHE A 121 13.46 -10.05 25.54
CA PHE A 121 13.04 -11.17 24.74
C PHE A 121 13.20 -10.83 23.26
N PRO A 122 14.11 -11.48 22.52
CA PRO A 122 14.17 -11.30 21.08
C PRO A 122 12.90 -11.84 20.41
N PHE A 123 12.49 -11.19 19.34
CA PHE A 123 11.37 -11.66 18.52
C PHE A 123 11.64 -11.42 17.03
N SER A 124 10.98 -12.25 16.22
CA SER A 124 10.96 -12.16 14.76
C SER A 124 9.53 -12.48 14.28
N MET A 125 8.98 -11.66 13.39
CA MET A 125 7.65 -11.85 12.83
C MET A 125 7.67 -11.64 11.32
N LEU A 126 7.16 -12.62 10.58
CA LEU A 126 7.02 -12.54 9.13
C LEU A 126 5.78 -11.70 8.77
N ILE A 127 5.93 -10.74 7.86
CA ILE A 127 4.79 -10.06 7.24
C ILE A 127 4.17 -11.04 6.22
N PRO A 128 2.94 -11.54 6.46
CA PRO A 128 2.33 -12.55 5.60
C PRO A 128 1.93 -11.95 4.24
N ILE A 129 1.70 -12.78 3.23
CA ILE A 129 1.19 -12.33 1.92
C ILE A 129 -0.31 -11.98 2.03
N HIS A 130 -1.05 -12.81 2.76
CA HIS A 130 -2.50 -12.69 2.96
C HIS A 130 -2.84 -12.49 4.43
N LEU A 131 -3.91 -11.76 4.68
CA LEU A 131 -4.60 -11.77 5.97
C LEU A 131 -5.26 -13.14 6.21
N SER A 132 -5.64 -13.40 7.46
CA SER A 132 -6.26 -14.68 7.87
C SER A 132 -7.58 -15.01 7.17
N ASP A 133 -8.24 -14.01 6.58
CA ASP A 133 -9.45 -14.17 5.76
C ASP A 133 -9.16 -14.33 4.26
N GLY A 134 -7.90 -14.43 3.86
CA GLY A 134 -7.43 -14.56 2.49
C GLY A 134 -7.29 -13.23 1.73
N SER A 135 -7.67 -12.09 2.33
CA SER A 135 -7.53 -10.79 1.67
C SER A 135 -6.07 -10.33 1.61
N LEU A 136 -5.75 -9.49 0.62
CA LEU A 136 -4.42 -8.90 0.48
C LEU A 136 -4.20 -7.80 1.54
N LEU A 137 -2.98 -7.72 2.08
CA LEU A 137 -2.59 -6.68 3.05
C LEU A 137 -2.57 -5.31 2.39
N PRO A 138 -3.41 -4.32 2.74
CA PRO A 138 -3.34 -3.01 2.11
C PRO A 138 -2.01 -2.29 2.39
N PRO A 139 -1.48 -1.47 1.47
CA PRO A 139 -0.32 -0.62 1.76
C PRO A 139 -0.61 0.34 2.90
N SER A 140 0.42 0.62 3.70
CA SER A 140 0.49 1.80 4.57
C SER A 140 0.23 3.03 3.71
N PHE A 141 -0.94 3.64 3.91
CA PHE A 141 -1.41 4.71 3.06
C PHE A 141 -2.08 5.79 3.89
N ASN A 142 -1.43 6.96 3.93
CA ASN A 142 -1.90 8.13 4.66
C ASN A 142 -2.30 7.75 6.11
N GLU A 143 -3.35 8.40 6.61
CA GLU A 143 -3.97 8.11 7.90
C GLU A 143 -5.01 6.99 7.84
N SER A 144 -5.14 6.28 6.70
CA SER A 144 -6.20 5.27 6.51
C SER A 144 -5.74 3.89 6.91
N ASN A 145 -4.57 3.43 6.46
CA ASN A 145 -4.07 2.09 6.78
C ASN A 145 -2.78 2.22 7.57
N LEU A 146 -2.81 1.83 8.83
CA LEU A 146 -1.72 2.03 9.79
C LEU A 146 -1.31 0.68 10.37
N TYR A 147 0.00 0.42 10.39
CA TYR A 147 0.55 -0.81 10.95
C TYR A 147 1.31 -0.53 12.24
N TYR A 148 1.13 -1.41 13.21
CA TYR A 148 1.80 -1.34 14.50
C TYR A 148 2.33 -2.70 14.90
N VAL A 149 3.51 -2.71 15.52
CA VAL A 149 3.93 -3.80 16.39
C VAL A 149 3.38 -3.50 17.78
N ARG A 150 2.48 -4.33 18.29
CA ARG A 150 1.94 -4.25 19.65
C ARG A 150 2.57 -5.34 20.50
N ALA A 151 3.14 -4.96 21.64
CA ALA A 151 3.43 -5.90 22.71
C ALA A 151 2.36 -5.81 23.80
N ARG A 152 2.03 -6.96 24.39
CA ARG A 152 1.05 -7.10 25.46
C ARG A 152 1.61 -7.97 26.58
N LEU A 153 1.62 -7.46 27.79
CA LEU A 153 1.94 -8.16 29.03
C LEU A 153 0.68 -8.27 29.90
N VAL A 154 0.26 -9.49 30.23
CA VAL A 154 -0.91 -9.76 31.07
C VAL A 154 -0.45 -10.10 32.49
N LYS A 155 -0.80 -9.27 33.47
CA LYS A 155 -0.52 -9.52 34.89
C LYS A 155 -1.45 -10.59 35.47
N ASP A 156 -1.07 -11.16 36.62
CA ASP A 156 -1.87 -12.09 37.42
C ASP A 156 -3.28 -11.60 37.80
N ASN A 157 -3.44 -10.29 37.99
CA ASN A 157 -4.73 -9.63 38.25
C ASN A 157 -5.50 -9.27 36.97
N ASN A 158 -5.13 -9.83 35.82
CA ASN A 158 -5.67 -9.56 34.48
C ASN A 158 -5.48 -8.11 34.00
N ARG A 159 -4.66 -7.29 34.67
CA ARG A 159 -4.28 -5.98 34.15
C ARG A 159 -3.35 -6.16 32.95
N ILE A 160 -3.66 -5.45 31.87
CA ILE A 160 -2.87 -5.49 30.64
C ILE A 160 -1.98 -4.26 30.58
N ILE A 161 -0.69 -4.47 30.30
CA ILE A 161 0.26 -3.42 29.92
C ILE A 161 0.56 -3.60 28.44
N GLU A 162 0.51 -2.52 27.66
CA GLU A 162 0.77 -2.56 26.22
C GLU A 162 1.85 -1.55 25.84
N ALA A 163 2.62 -1.91 24.81
CA ALA A 163 3.56 -1.04 24.13
C ALA A 163 3.34 -1.15 22.62
N TYR A 164 3.64 -0.08 21.90
CA TYR A 164 3.35 0.01 20.48
C TYR A 164 4.50 0.70 19.76
N GLU A 165 4.86 0.20 18.59
CA GLU A 165 5.76 0.87 17.66
C GLU A 165 5.14 0.87 16.26
N ASP A 166 5.28 1.97 15.52
CA ASP A 166 4.73 2.08 14.18
C ASP A 166 5.65 1.47 13.11
N ILE A 167 5.05 0.78 12.15
CA ILE A 167 5.78 0.22 11.02
C ILE A 167 5.11 0.64 9.71
N VAL A 168 5.89 0.72 8.65
CA VAL A 168 5.39 0.97 7.30
C VAL A 168 5.43 -0.34 6.54
N VAL A 169 4.26 -0.78 6.07
CA VAL A 169 4.12 -1.99 5.25
C VAL A 169 3.74 -1.57 3.84
N ILE A 170 4.57 -1.94 2.88
CA ILE A 170 4.43 -1.61 1.48
C ILE A 170 4.41 -2.94 0.70
N PRO A 171 3.22 -3.52 0.50
CA PRO A 171 3.08 -4.82 -0.14
C PRO A 171 3.47 -4.74 -1.62
N ALA A 172 4.22 -5.72 -2.10
CA ALA A 172 4.53 -5.92 -3.50
C ALA A 172 3.86 -7.21 -3.97
N TYR A 173 2.65 -7.11 -4.52
CA TYR A 173 1.88 -8.27 -4.98
C TYR A 173 2.34 -8.76 -6.36
N GLY A 174 2.10 -10.04 -6.61
CA GLY A 174 2.13 -10.58 -7.97
C GLY A 174 0.93 -10.07 -8.78
N GLY A 175 1.10 -9.87 -10.09
CA GLY A 175 -0.01 -9.46 -10.98
C GLY A 175 -1.17 -10.47 -11.00
N GLU A 176 -0.88 -11.75 -10.78
CA GLU A 176 -1.87 -12.84 -10.73
C GLU A 176 -2.81 -12.73 -9.50
N GLU A 177 -2.29 -12.27 -8.36
CA GLU A 177 -3.01 -12.18 -7.09
C GLU A 177 -4.13 -11.13 -7.12
N LEU A 178 -3.98 -10.11 -7.96
CA LEU A 178 -4.98 -9.06 -8.16
C LEU A 178 -6.12 -9.49 -9.07
N GLY A 179 -6.15 -10.75 -9.53
CA GLY A 179 -7.23 -11.29 -10.35
C GLY A 179 -7.34 -10.61 -11.72
N VAL A 180 -6.22 -10.04 -12.19
CA VAL A 180 -6.07 -9.30 -13.45
C VAL A 180 -6.32 -10.26 -14.62
N GLY A 181 -7.59 -10.50 -14.94
CA GLY A 181 -8.03 -11.46 -15.96
C GLY A 181 -9.38 -12.15 -15.68
N ASN A 182 -9.90 -12.10 -14.45
CA ASN A 182 -11.09 -12.88 -14.06
C ASN A 182 -12.40 -12.09 -13.94
N GLU A 183 -12.37 -10.75 -14.02
CA GLU A 183 -13.59 -9.96 -13.92
C GLU A 183 -14.36 -9.88 -15.25
N LYS A 184 -15.64 -10.26 -15.17
CA LYS A 184 -16.65 -10.19 -16.23
C LYS A 184 -17.08 -8.76 -16.58
N GLU A 185 -16.47 -7.73 -15.98
CA GLU A 185 -16.59 -6.39 -16.52
C GLU A 185 -15.83 -6.38 -17.85
N ILE A 186 -16.58 -6.44 -18.95
CA ILE A 186 -16.04 -6.27 -20.30
C ILE A 186 -15.49 -4.84 -20.36
N PHE A 187 -14.26 -4.67 -19.91
CA PHE A 187 -13.53 -3.45 -20.12
C PHE A 187 -13.49 -3.25 -21.62
N ARG A 188 -14.05 -2.12 -22.06
CA ARG A 188 -13.96 -1.75 -23.46
C ARG A 188 -12.51 -1.38 -23.71
N THR A 189 -11.73 -2.34 -24.19
CA THR A 189 -10.39 -2.12 -24.74
C THR A 189 -10.46 -1.43 -26.09
N CYS A 190 -11.65 -1.34 -26.68
CA CYS A 190 -11.93 -0.69 -27.94
C CYS A 190 -13.16 0.21 -27.82
N LYS A 191 -13.09 1.40 -28.43
CA LYS A 191 -14.24 2.28 -28.65
C LYS A 191 -14.24 2.72 -30.10
N GLN A 192 -15.43 2.91 -30.65
CA GLN A 192 -15.62 3.34 -32.02
C GLN A 192 -16.34 4.68 -32.09
N LEU A 193 -15.98 5.48 -33.09
CA LEU A 193 -16.58 6.75 -33.45
C LEU A 193 -16.89 6.73 -34.95
N GLU A 194 -18.15 6.99 -35.29
CA GLU A 194 -18.56 7.12 -36.68
C GLU A 194 -18.10 8.48 -37.24
N CYS A 195 -17.21 8.45 -38.21
CA CYS A 195 -16.78 9.64 -38.91
C CYS A 195 -17.83 10.01 -39.96
N SER A 196 -18.26 11.26 -39.93
CA SER A 196 -19.20 11.81 -40.92
C SER A 196 -18.64 13.08 -41.55
N ALA A 197 -19.02 13.36 -42.80
CA ALA A 197 -18.57 14.49 -43.61
C ALA A 197 -19.74 15.37 -44.11
N GLY A 198 -19.41 16.60 -44.52
CA GLY A 198 -20.35 17.61 -45.02
C GLY A 198 -20.87 18.59 -43.96
N LEU A 199 -21.44 19.72 -44.41
CA LEU A 199 -21.95 20.80 -43.53
C LEU A 199 -22.95 20.34 -42.46
N PHE A 200 -23.62 19.20 -42.69
CA PHE A 200 -24.60 18.62 -41.78
C PHE A 200 -24.22 17.23 -41.25
N LYS A 201 -22.97 16.77 -41.47
CA LYS A 201 -22.50 15.42 -41.07
C LYS A 201 -23.42 14.28 -41.54
N LYS A 202 -24.04 14.41 -42.71
CA LYS A 202 -25.02 13.43 -43.24
C LYS A 202 -24.38 12.29 -44.02
N ALA A 203 -23.16 12.49 -44.55
CA ALA A 203 -22.46 11.46 -45.31
C ALA A 203 -21.52 10.69 -44.38
N LYS A 204 -21.75 9.39 -44.21
CA LYS A 204 -20.87 8.52 -43.45
C LYS A 204 -19.54 8.39 -44.20
N TYR A 205 -18.44 8.66 -43.50
CA TYR A 205 -17.08 8.69 -44.02
C TYR A 205 -16.31 7.41 -43.71
N GLY A 206 -16.48 6.90 -42.48
CA GLY A 206 -15.82 5.68 -42.01
C GLY A 206 -16.04 5.46 -40.53
N LEU A 207 -15.35 4.48 -39.98
CA LEU A 207 -15.37 4.12 -38.57
C LEU A 207 -13.97 4.27 -38.00
N LEU A 208 -13.80 5.20 -37.06
CA LEU A 208 -12.58 5.36 -36.30
C LEU A 208 -12.69 4.52 -35.03
N ALA A 209 -11.77 3.59 -34.80
CA ALA A 209 -11.67 2.83 -33.58
C ALA A 209 -10.41 3.22 -32.81
N LEU A 210 -10.54 3.39 -31.51
CA LEU A 210 -9.46 3.58 -30.56
C LEU A 210 -9.35 2.32 -29.73
N GLU A 211 -8.15 1.72 -29.67
CA GLU A 211 -7.87 0.51 -28.92
C GLU A 211 -6.66 0.70 -28.01
N ILE A 212 -6.80 0.24 -26.76
CA ILE A 212 -5.72 0.11 -25.79
C ILE A 212 -5.67 -1.37 -25.39
N PRO A 213 -4.54 -2.06 -25.58
CA PRO A 213 -4.41 -3.44 -25.13
C PRO A 213 -4.43 -3.44 -23.60
N GLY A 214 -5.38 -4.20 -23.04
CA GLY A 214 -5.61 -4.24 -21.60
C GLY A 214 -5.56 -5.67 -21.06
N PRO A 215 -5.50 -5.81 -19.72
CA PRO A 215 -5.24 -4.76 -18.73
C PRO A 215 -3.79 -4.26 -18.76
N LEU A 216 -3.57 -2.97 -18.48
CA LEU A 216 -2.22 -2.40 -18.42
C LEU A 216 -1.62 -2.66 -17.04
N VAL A 217 -0.39 -3.14 -16.98
CA VAL A 217 0.35 -3.34 -15.73
C VAL A 217 1.55 -2.41 -15.72
N PHE A 218 1.66 -1.59 -14.68
CA PHE A 218 2.81 -0.73 -14.43
C PHE A 218 3.49 -1.14 -13.14
N ILE A 219 4.82 -1.17 -13.15
CA ILE A 219 5.62 -1.42 -11.96
C ILE A 219 6.27 -0.10 -11.56
N VAL A 220 6.03 0.32 -10.31
CA VAL A 220 6.74 1.47 -9.72
C VAL A 220 8.11 0.99 -9.29
N SER A 221 9.00 0.88 -10.27
CA SER A 221 10.36 0.37 -10.07
C SER A 221 11.44 1.32 -10.55
N SER A 222 11.11 2.37 -11.31
CA SER A 222 12.14 3.25 -11.90
C SER A 222 11.58 4.57 -12.41
N TRP A 223 12.48 5.51 -12.69
CA TRP A 223 12.20 6.76 -13.40
C TRP A 223 11.86 6.56 -14.88
N ASN A 224 11.89 5.31 -15.36
CA ASN A 224 11.63 5.00 -16.76
C ASN A 224 10.13 5.09 -17.05
N ALA A 225 9.81 5.76 -18.15
CA ALA A 225 8.43 5.80 -18.63
C ALA A 225 8.03 4.41 -19.14
N SER A 226 6.90 3.90 -18.66
CA SER A 226 6.18 2.80 -19.29
C SER A 226 5.54 3.30 -20.58
N LEU A 227 5.73 2.59 -21.69
CA LEU A 227 5.12 2.95 -22.97
C LEU A 227 3.78 2.22 -23.12
N VAL A 228 2.69 2.98 -23.19
CA VAL A 228 1.36 2.44 -23.47
C VAL A 228 1.07 2.53 -24.97
N PRO A 229 0.96 1.39 -25.67
CA PRO A 229 0.57 1.39 -27.06
C PRO A 229 -0.90 1.78 -27.20
N VAL A 230 -1.17 2.77 -28.04
CA VAL A 230 -2.51 3.20 -28.42
C VAL A 230 -2.68 2.96 -29.90
N ARG A 231 -3.58 2.05 -30.25
CA ARG A 231 -3.91 1.72 -31.63
C ARG A 231 -5.10 2.53 -32.08
N VAL A 232 -4.98 3.14 -33.25
CA VAL A 232 -6.08 3.84 -33.90
C VAL A 232 -6.32 3.17 -35.24
N HIS A 233 -7.52 2.65 -35.44
CA HIS A 233 -7.94 2.03 -36.68
C HIS A 233 -8.94 2.92 -37.40
N PHE A 234 -8.87 2.98 -38.71
CA PHE A 234 -9.88 3.64 -39.53
C PHE A 234 -10.34 2.71 -40.65
N ASP A 235 -11.64 2.41 -40.65
CA ASP A 235 -12.31 1.60 -41.68
C ASP A 235 -13.19 2.50 -42.56
N PRO A 236 -12.80 2.79 -43.81
CA PRO A 236 -13.60 3.64 -44.71
C PRO A 236 -14.87 2.91 -45.16
N VAL A 237 -15.99 3.64 -45.30
CA VAL A 237 -17.28 3.04 -45.73
C VAL A 237 -17.18 2.39 -47.12
N GLU A 238 -16.48 3.05 -48.04
CA GLU A 238 -16.30 2.57 -49.40
C GLU A 238 -14.84 2.25 -49.68
N LYS A 239 -14.52 0.96 -49.80
CA LYS A 239 -13.16 0.47 -50.12
C LYS A 239 -12.67 0.88 -51.51
N ARG A 240 -13.56 1.41 -52.37
CA ARG A 240 -13.28 1.80 -53.76
C ARG A 240 -12.88 3.26 -53.92
N HIS A 241 -13.10 4.10 -52.91
CA HIS A 241 -12.72 5.50 -52.94
C HIS A 241 -11.51 5.75 -52.03
N GLN A 242 -10.57 6.59 -52.50
CA GLN A 242 -9.34 6.98 -51.80
C GLN A 242 -9.64 7.89 -50.59
N HIS A 243 -10.57 7.51 -49.73
CA HIS A 243 -10.83 8.22 -48.49
C HIS A 243 -9.62 8.05 -47.58
N LEU A 244 -8.84 9.12 -47.47
CA LEU A 244 -7.69 9.18 -46.58
C LEU A 244 -8.17 9.13 -45.12
N PRO A 245 -7.45 8.47 -44.22
CA PRO A 245 -7.83 8.46 -42.82
C PRO A 245 -7.83 9.89 -42.24
N PRO A 246 -8.64 10.16 -41.20
CA PRO A 246 -8.72 11.49 -40.62
C PRO A 246 -7.37 11.94 -40.05
N GLU A 247 -7.09 13.24 -40.16
CA GLU A 247 -5.90 13.85 -39.57
C GLU A 247 -6.06 13.86 -38.03
N ILE A 248 -5.21 13.09 -37.35
CA ILE A 248 -5.11 13.07 -35.88
C ILE A 248 -4.17 14.20 -35.47
N HIS A 249 -4.69 15.14 -34.69
CA HIS A 249 -3.95 16.33 -34.28
C HIS A 249 -3.25 16.12 -32.93
N THR A 250 -3.99 15.60 -31.96
CA THR A 250 -3.49 15.39 -30.61
C THR A 250 -3.93 14.06 -30.05
N ILE A 251 -3.08 13.46 -29.22
CA ILE A 251 -3.46 12.39 -28.32
C ILE A 251 -3.11 12.85 -26.92
N SER A 252 -4.09 12.84 -26.03
CA SER A 252 -3.90 13.18 -24.61
C SER A 252 -4.29 12.01 -23.74
N TYR A 253 -3.71 11.95 -22.54
CA TYR A 253 -4.11 10.97 -21.54
C TYR A 253 -4.22 11.56 -20.13
N LYS A 254 -5.05 10.92 -19.32
CA LYS A 254 -5.19 11.17 -17.88
C LYS A 254 -5.09 9.86 -17.12
N LEU A 255 -4.10 9.74 -16.25
CA LEU A 255 -4.01 8.67 -15.28
C LEU A 255 -4.78 9.07 -14.02
N ARG A 256 -5.78 8.28 -13.66
CA ARG A 256 -6.64 8.52 -12.49
C ARG A 256 -6.47 7.39 -11.49
N SER A 257 -6.48 7.75 -10.21
CA SER A 257 -6.75 6.80 -9.14
C SER A 257 -8.20 6.89 -8.70
N HIS A 258 -8.76 5.75 -8.34
CA HIS A 258 -10.07 5.60 -7.73
C HIS A 258 -9.85 4.95 -6.38
N THR A 259 -10.07 5.72 -5.31
CA THR A 259 -9.97 5.21 -3.94
C THR A 259 -11.38 5.06 -3.39
N THR A 260 -11.74 3.84 -3.01
CA THR A 260 -13.01 3.57 -2.33
C THR A 260 -12.74 3.40 -0.85
N VAL A 261 -13.48 4.11 0.01
CA VAL A 261 -13.44 3.93 1.46
C VAL A 261 -14.85 3.80 2.00
N SER A 262 -15.17 2.66 2.61
CA SER A 262 -16.51 2.37 3.15
C SER A 262 -17.63 2.59 2.11
N GLY A 263 -17.39 2.18 0.86
CA GLY A 263 -18.31 2.36 -0.26
C GLY A 263 -18.35 3.76 -0.88
N ASN A 264 -17.71 4.76 -0.28
CA ASN A 264 -17.56 6.09 -0.89
C ASN A 264 -16.35 6.11 -1.82
N GLN A 265 -16.56 6.44 -3.09
CA GLN A 265 -15.48 6.53 -4.08
C GLN A 265 -14.99 7.97 -4.24
N VAL A 266 -13.68 8.16 -4.14
CA VAL A 266 -12.97 9.41 -4.45
C VAL A 266 -12.12 9.19 -5.69
N LYS A 267 -12.22 10.11 -6.66
CA LYS A 267 -11.44 10.07 -7.90
C LYS A 267 -10.41 11.20 -7.89
N THR A 268 -9.15 10.86 -8.14
CA THR A 268 -8.05 11.83 -8.16
C THR A 268 -7.26 11.68 -9.46
N ILE A 269 -7.01 12.80 -10.14
CA ILE A 269 -6.10 12.84 -11.30
C ILE A 269 -4.68 12.85 -10.76
N LEU A 270 -3.88 11.85 -11.14
CA LEU A 270 -2.50 11.73 -10.69
C LEU A 270 -1.51 12.30 -11.71
N GLN A 271 -1.78 12.03 -12.99
CA GLN A 271 -0.98 12.53 -14.09
C GLN A 271 -1.91 12.91 -15.24
N GLN A 272 -1.58 14.00 -15.92
CA GLN A 272 -2.25 14.43 -17.15
C GLN A 272 -1.19 14.95 -18.10
N GLN A 273 -1.19 14.44 -19.34
CA GLN A 273 -0.28 14.90 -20.37
C GLN A 273 -1.00 14.96 -21.72
N GLN A 274 -0.65 15.97 -22.50
CA GLN A 274 -1.06 16.12 -23.89
C GLN A 274 0.18 15.95 -24.76
N ILE A 275 0.06 15.14 -25.80
CA ILE A 275 1.13 14.93 -26.78
C ILE A 275 0.60 15.45 -28.11
N ASP A 276 1.20 16.54 -28.55
CA ASP A 276 0.93 17.11 -29.86
C ASP A 276 1.75 16.34 -30.89
N PHE A 277 1.08 15.79 -31.89
CA PHE A 277 1.74 15.12 -33.00
C PHE A 277 1.71 16.08 -34.16
N GLU A 278 2.87 16.37 -34.76
CA GLU A 278 2.90 17.13 -36.01
C GLU A 278 2.07 16.41 -37.08
N LYS A 279 2.27 15.08 -37.22
CA LYS A 279 1.37 14.13 -37.90
C LYS A 279 1.57 12.72 -37.35
N LEU A 280 0.53 12.12 -36.76
CA LEU A 280 0.57 10.68 -36.48
C LEU A 280 0.56 9.94 -37.82
N GLN A 281 1.60 9.15 -38.10
CA GLN A 281 1.73 8.46 -39.38
C GLN A 281 0.79 7.25 -39.41
N TRP A 282 -0.15 7.28 -40.36
CA TRP A 282 -0.94 6.11 -40.72
C TRP A 282 -0.06 5.14 -41.50
N ASN A 283 0.00 3.88 -41.05
CA ASN A 283 0.61 2.81 -41.82
C ASN A 283 -0.21 2.60 -43.10
N ILE A 284 0.50 2.24 -44.18
CA ILE A 284 -0.08 1.95 -45.51
C ILE A 284 -1.23 0.95 -45.35
N PRO A 285 -2.35 1.14 -46.09
CA PRO A 285 -3.53 0.29 -45.95
C PRO A 285 -3.16 -1.18 -46.09
N LYS A 286 -3.63 -1.98 -45.14
CA LYS A 286 -3.51 -3.44 -45.20
C LYS A 286 -4.41 -3.96 -46.35
N PRO A 287 -4.24 -5.23 -46.82
CA PRO A 287 -4.97 -5.77 -47.97
C PRO A 287 -6.51 -5.65 -47.89
N ASP A 288 -7.02 -5.54 -46.67
CA ASP A 288 -8.40 -5.41 -46.25
C ASP A 288 -8.96 -3.97 -46.38
N GLY A 289 -8.10 -2.99 -46.66
CA GLY A 289 -8.46 -1.59 -46.96
C GLY A 289 -8.59 -0.66 -45.76
N TYR A 290 -8.26 -1.11 -44.55
CA TYR A 290 -8.23 -0.26 -43.36
C TYR A 290 -6.86 0.37 -43.11
N PHE A 291 -6.87 1.49 -42.40
CA PHE A 291 -5.67 2.20 -41.96
C PHE A 291 -5.44 1.96 -40.47
N GLU A 292 -4.17 1.91 -40.07
CA GLU A 292 -3.77 1.75 -38.67
C GLU A 292 -2.66 2.73 -38.33
N ALA A 293 -2.79 3.38 -37.18
CA ALA A 293 -1.74 4.18 -36.59
C ALA A 293 -1.46 3.68 -35.18
N LEU A 294 -0.18 3.68 -34.79
CA LEU A 294 0.27 3.27 -33.47
C LEU A 294 0.96 4.46 -32.80
N ALA A 295 0.42 4.90 -31.67
CA ALA A 295 1.06 5.86 -30.79
C ALA A 295 1.61 5.14 -29.54
N GLN A 296 2.70 5.65 -28.98
CA GLN A 296 3.26 5.18 -27.72
C GLN A 296 3.17 6.31 -26.71
N LEU A 297 2.35 6.14 -25.67
CA LEU A 297 2.20 7.14 -24.62
C LEU A 297 3.21 6.85 -23.49
N PRO A 298 4.18 7.74 -23.22
CA PRO A 298 5.09 7.58 -22.10
C PRO A 298 4.37 7.92 -20.79
N ILE A 299 4.32 6.98 -19.86
CA ILE A 299 3.73 7.14 -18.54
C ILE A 299 4.82 6.91 -17.50
N THR A 300 5.10 7.94 -16.72
CA THR A 300 6.10 7.88 -15.65
C THR A 300 5.37 7.82 -14.32
N LEU A 301 5.64 6.78 -13.55
CA LEU A 301 5.19 6.67 -12.17
C LEU A 301 6.38 7.03 -11.27
N PRO A 302 6.42 8.25 -10.70
CA PRO A 302 7.56 8.67 -9.90
C PRO A 302 7.70 7.76 -8.67
N PHE A 303 8.86 7.10 -8.57
CA PHE A 303 9.19 6.30 -7.39
C PHE A 303 9.29 7.19 -6.15
N GLY A 304 8.78 6.70 -5.02
CA GLY A 304 8.77 7.44 -3.75
C GLY A 304 7.63 8.46 -3.58
N ASP A 305 6.81 8.70 -4.61
CA ASP A 305 5.57 9.47 -4.45
C ASP A 305 4.44 8.55 -3.97
N LEU A 306 4.07 8.71 -2.69
CA LEU A 306 2.99 7.96 -2.03
C LEU A 306 1.61 8.18 -2.68
N SER A 307 1.48 9.09 -3.64
CA SER A 307 0.28 9.20 -4.48
C SER A 307 0.07 7.97 -5.36
N TYR A 308 1.16 7.26 -5.70
CA TYR A 308 1.20 6.06 -6.54
C TYR A 308 1.47 4.83 -5.69
N ILE A 309 0.46 4.35 -4.96
CA ILE A 309 0.53 3.08 -4.24
C ILE A 309 0.11 1.90 -5.13
N PRO A 310 0.41 0.64 -4.72
CA PRO A 310 -0.06 -0.52 -5.44
C PRO A 310 -1.58 -0.55 -5.53
N THR A 311 -2.09 -1.18 -6.58
CA THR A 311 -3.49 -1.56 -6.66
C THR A 311 -3.77 -2.59 -5.57
N PHE A 312 -4.82 -2.38 -4.79
CA PHE A 312 -5.18 -3.27 -3.70
C PHE A 312 -6.68 -3.23 -3.41
N TYR A 313 -7.16 -4.30 -2.79
CA TYR A 313 -8.54 -4.44 -2.33
C TYR A 313 -8.54 -4.96 -0.89
N SER A 314 -9.00 -4.15 0.04
CA SER A 314 -9.33 -4.56 1.40
C SER A 314 -10.85 -4.45 1.63
N LYS A 315 -11.30 -4.89 2.81
CA LYS A 315 -12.70 -4.77 3.21
C LYS A 315 -13.16 -3.32 3.32
N LEU A 316 -12.31 -2.44 3.85
CA LEU A 316 -12.66 -1.04 4.08
C LEU A 316 -12.23 -0.13 2.94
N THR A 317 -11.03 -0.36 2.42
CA THR A 317 -10.37 0.52 1.46
C THR A 317 -9.93 -0.23 0.22
N SER A 318 -10.06 0.38 -0.94
CA SER A 318 -9.45 -0.16 -2.15
C SER A 318 -8.91 0.98 -3.01
N ARG A 319 -7.91 0.66 -3.82
CA ARG A 319 -7.38 1.61 -4.80
C ARG A 319 -7.15 0.93 -6.12
N THR A 320 -7.77 1.49 -7.15
CA THR A 320 -7.66 1.06 -8.55
C THR A 320 -7.30 2.24 -9.44
N TYR A 321 -6.85 1.95 -10.66
CA TYR A 321 -6.38 2.98 -11.58
C TYR A 321 -7.02 2.83 -12.95
N SER A 322 -7.13 3.95 -13.66
CA SER A 322 -7.55 3.95 -15.06
C SER A 322 -6.76 4.99 -15.85
N ILE A 323 -6.41 4.65 -17.08
CA ILE A 323 -5.94 5.61 -18.07
C ILE A 323 -7.09 6.00 -18.98
N GLU A 324 -7.35 7.29 -19.12
CA GLU A 324 -8.32 7.86 -20.05
C GLU A 324 -7.55 8.50 -21.20
N VAL A 325 -7.60 7.91 -22.40
CA VAL A 325 -6.94 8.39 -23.61
C VAL A 325 -7.96 9.06 -24.53
N THR A 326 -7.66 10.27 -24.98
CA THR A 326 -8.47 11.03 -25.93
C THR A 326 -7.67 11.29 -27.20
N VAL A 327 -8.22 10.87 -28.34
CA VAL A 327 -7.70 11.19 -29.68
C VAL A 327 -8.60 12.26 -30.30
N THR A 328 -8.00 13.40 -30.65
CA THR A 328 -8.69 14.52 -31.28
C THR A 328 -8.39 14.55 -32.77
N THR A 329 -9.45 14.57 -33.57
CA THR A 329 -9.37 14.69 -35.03
C THR A 329 -9.76 16.09 -35.48
N LYS A 330 -9.18 16.55 -36.58
CA LYS A 330 -9.41 17.92 -37.10
C LYS A 330 -10.87 18.23 -37.42
N ASN A 331 -11.66 17.23 -37.87
CA ASN A 331 -13.01 17.44 -38.41
C ASN A 331 -14.08 16.46 -37.92
N HIS A 332 -13.72 15.42 -37.16
CA HIS A 332 -14.64 14.34 -36.82
C HIS A 332 -14.93 14.25 -35.31
N GLY A 333 -14.41 15.19 -34.52
CA GLY A 333 -14.55 15.22 -33.06
C GLY A 333 -13.52 14.35 -32.34
N ASP A 334 -13.79 14.12 -31.06
CA ASP A 334 -12.90 13.41 -30.16
C ASP A 334 -13.41 12.01 -29.86
N ILE A 335 -12.49 11.05 -29.76
CA ILE A 335 -12.77 9.72 -29.25
C ILE A 335 -11.98 9.49 -27.96
N THR A 336 -12.70 9.24 -26.86
CA THR A 336 -12.12 8.99 -25.54
C THR A 336 -12.36 7.56 -25.08
N LEU A 337 -11.30 6.83 -24.76
CA LEU A 337 -11.33 5.47 -24.23
C LEU A 337 -10.70 5.44 -22.84
N ALA A 338 -11.35 4.76 -21.89
CA ALA A 338 -10.78 4.49 -20.57
C ALA A 338 -10.40 3.01 -20.47
N ALA A 339 -9.17 2.72 -20.04
CA ALA A 339 -8.68 1.37 -19.80
C ALA A 339 -8.23 1.21 -18.35
N PRO A 340 -8.45 0.04 -17.73
CA PRO A 340 -7.97 -0.24 -16.37
C PRO A 340 -6.45 -0.31 -16.35
N VAL A 341 -5.87 0.13 -15.24
CA VAL A 341 -4.44 0.09 -14.95
C VAL A 341 -4.25 -0.61 -13.62
N VAL A 342 -3.29 -1.52 -13.58
CA VAL A 342 -2.80 -2.19 -12.39
C VAL A 342 -1.43 -1.59 -12.09
N ILE A 343 -1.29 -1.02 -10.90
CA ILE A 343 -0.01 -0.53 -10.40
C ILE A 343 0.52 -1.54 -9.40
N LEU A 344 1.75 -2.00 -9.62
CA LEU A 344 2.50 -2.90 -8.75
C LEU A 344 3.75 -2.20 -8.25
N TYR A 345 4.31 -2.68 -7.14
CA TYR A 345 5.62 -2.26 -6.67
C TYR A 345 6.68 -3.31 -6.98
N ASP A 346 7.91 -2.85 -7.13
CA ASP A 346 9.07 -3.73 -7.22
C ASP A 346 9.41 -4.25 -5.82
N PRO A 347 9.30 -5.56 -5.55
CA PRO A 347 9.63 -6.12 -4.25
C PRO A 347 11.09 -5.84 -3.85
N LEU A 348 12.00 -5.72 -4.82
CA LEU A 348 13.42 -5.49 -4.56
C LEU A 348 13.72 -4.05 -4.11
N ARG A 349 12.77 -3.13 -4.26
CA ARG A 349 12.95 -1.69 -3.97
C ARG A 349 12.05 -1.19 -2.85
N VAL A 350 11.31 -2.07 -2.16
CA VAL A 350 10.39 -1.66 -1.08
C VAL A 350 11.14 -0.87 0.01
N HIS A 351 12.35 -1.27 0.35
CA HIS A 351 13.17 -0.61 1.37
C HIS A 351 13.72 0.77 0.96
N GLU A 352 13.63 1.13 -0.32
CA GLU A 352 14.05 2.45 -0.80
C GLU A 352 12.96 3.51 -0.66
N PHE A 353 11.74 3.14 -0.26
CA PHE A 353 10.65 4.10 -0.11
C PHE A 353 10.98 5.09 1.02
N PRO A 354 11.08 6.40 0.70
CA PRO A 354 11.32 7.39 1.72
C PRO A 354 10.12 7.42 2.68
N ARG A 355 10.36 7.17 3.98
CA ARG A 355 9.37 7.56 4.99
C ARG A 355 9.25 9.08 4.93
N THR A 356 8.11 9.57 4.45
CA THR A 356 7.72 10.94 4.79
C THR A 356 7.53 10.98 6.29
N LYS A 357 8.28 11.82 7.01
CA LYS A 357 8.08 12.01 8.45
C LYS A 357 6.60 12.19 8.71
N ARG A 358 6.03 11.21 9.42
CA ARG A 358 4.61 11.21 9.74
C ARG A 358 4.35 12.44 10.59
N ASP A 359 3.36 13.23 10.17
CA ASP A 359 2.93 14.36 10.96
C ASP A 359 2.03 13.84 12.09
N ASP A 360 2.64 13.50 13.23
CA ASP A 360 1.95 12.98 14.42
C ASP A 360 0.84 13.92 14.92
N SER A 361 0.89 15.20 14.54
CA SER A 361 -0.18 16.16 14.86
C SER A 361 -1.52 15.77 14.20
N LYS A 362 -1.46 15.08 13.05
CA LYS A 362 -2.63 14.63 12.30
C LYS A 362 -3.12 13.24 12.68
N ILE A 363 -2.35 12.49 13.48
CA ILE A 363 -2.84 11.24 14.04
C ILE A 363 -4.06 11.57 14.91
N PRO A 364 -5.23 11.01 14.59
CA PRO A 364 -6.46 11.33 15.29
C PRO A 364 -6.30 11.06 16.77
N LYS A 365 -6.79 11.96 17.62
CA LYS A 365 -6.68 11.82 19.09
C LYS A 365 -7.25 10.50 19.62
N ALA A 366 -8.20 9.89 18.90
CA ALA A 366 -8.75 8.57 19.22
C ALA A 366 -7.81 7.39 18.90
N ILE A 367 -6.83 7.59 17.99
CA ILE A 367 -5.79 6.64 17.59
C ILE A 367 -4.42 7.04 18.15
N ARG A 368 -4.31 8.23 18.77
CA ARG A 368 -3.23 8.46 19.73
C ARG A 368 -3.42 7.39 20.79
N LEU A 369 -2.67 6.31 20.59
CA LEU A 369 -2.44 5.26 21.55
C LEU A 369 -2.27 5.97 22.88
N PRO A 370 -2.87 5.47 23.98
CA PRO A 370 -2.62 6.06 25.26
C PRO A 370 -1.10 6.00 25.46
N HIS A 371 -0.39 7.10 25.16
CA HIS A 371 0.91 7.33 25.73
C HIS A 371 0.65 7.08 27.21
N ALA A 372 1.40 6.14 27.78
CA ALA A 372 1.34 5.85 29.20
C ALA A 372 1.21 7.21 29.90
N PRO A 373 0.14 7.43 30.69
CA PRO A 373 -0.16 8.74 31.24
C PRO A 373 1.13 9.27 31.87
N ASN A 374 1.55 10.47 31.44
CA ASN A 374 2.73 11.13 32.02
C ASN A 374 2.57 11.07 33.54
N PRO A 375 3.50 10.44 34.30
CA PRO A 375 3.42 10.36 35.75
C PRO A 375 3.80 11.73 36.32
N THR A 376 2.90 12.70 36.21
CA THR A 376 3.01 13.99 36.89
C THR A 376 1.65 14.42 37.42
N SER A 377 1.64 14.63 38.73
CA SER A 377 0.59 15.08 39.65
C SER A 377 -0.51 14.08 40.01
N ILE A 378 -0.16 13.08 40.84
CA ILE A 378 -1.02 12.82 42.01
C ILE A 378 -0.62 13.90 43.02
N ASP A 379 -1.32 15.04 42.98
CA ASP A 379 -1.30 15.94 44.12
C ASP A 379 -1.94 15.20 45.29
N SER A 380 -1.16 15.07 46.35
CA SER A 380 -1.57 14.58 47.65
C SER A 380 -2.70 15.47 48.19
N MET A 381 -3.94 15.12 47.89
CA MET A 381 -5.08 15.74 48.54
C MET A 381 -5.26 15.08 49.91
N VAL A 382 -4.78 15.82 50.91
CA VAL A 382 -4.93 15.65 52.35
C VAL A 382 -6.33 15.12 52.69
N MET A 383 -6.40 13.92 53.25
CA MET A 383 -7.53 13.47 54.06
C MET A 383 -7.50 14.23 55.40
N SER A 384 -8.21 15.35 55.47
CA SER A 384 -8.57 15.99 56.74
C SER A 384 -10.05 15.73 57.05
N SER A 385 -10.25 14.93 58.09
CA SER A 385 -11.41 14.85 58.99
C SER A 385 -12.45 15.98 58.90
N VAL A 386 -13.72 15.62 58.71
CA VAL A 386 -14.84 16.28 59.40
C VAL A 386 -15.87 15.23 59.82
N LEU A 387 -15.88 14.96 61.13
CA LEU A 387 -17.06 14.54 61.88
C LEU A 387 -17.98 15.76 62.07
N ARG A 388 -19.29 15.53 61.94
CA ARG A 388 -20.50 16.34 62.26
C ARG A 388 -21.40 16.30 61.02
N SER A 389 -22.64 15.81 61.06
CA SER A 389 -23.66 15.73 62.13
C SER A 389 -24.50 14.46 62.00
#